data_AF-A0A7Z0WJX3-F1
#
_entry.id   AF-A0A7Z0WJX3-F1
#
_cell.length_a   1.000
_cell.length_b   1.000
_cell.length_c   1.000
_cell.angle_alpha   90.00
_cell.angle_beta   90.00
_cell.angle_gamma   90.00
#
_symmetry.space_group_name_H-M   'P 1'
#
loop_
_entity.id
_entity.type
_entity.pdbx_description
1 polymer ?
#
loop_
_entity_poly.entity_id
_entity_poly.type
_entity_poly.pdbx_seq_one_letter_code
_entity_poly.pdbx_strand_id
1 'polypeptide(L)'
;MGATLRAVRKIRTDLSLEKAARLLQWSLAKMSRFENGKCHITSDDVAAVTAVYRIPVAERNTLIQFATHGDQTVWWDPPLPGIPHEMSALSSYFDDANTITDWSATLIPGLLQIEGYAKALLLAAGRTPGEAHTA
;
A
#
# COMPACT_ATOMS: atom_id res chain seq x y z
N MET A 1 -2.48 -4.73 9.85
CA MET A 1 -2.58 -3.59 10.79
C MET A 1 -2.71 -3.98 12.27
N GLY A 2 -3.70 -4.77 12.70
CA GLY A 2 -3.80 -5.16 14.13
C GLY A 2 -2.55 -5.90 14.65
N ALA A 3 -2.09 -6.91 13.90
CA ALA A 3 -0.91 -7.70 14.26
C ALA A 3 0.40 -6.88 14.28
N THR A 4 0.55 -5.91 13.36
CA THR A 4 1.72 -5.02 13.34
C THR A 4 1.74 -4.10 14.57
N LEU A 5 0.60 -3.52 14.96
CA LEU A 5 0.51 -2.70 16.18
C LEU A 5 0.77 -3.54 17.46
N ARG A 6 0.33 -4.80 17.49
CA ARG A 6 0.65 -5.74 18.58
C ARG A 6 2.14 -6.04 18.68
N ALA A 7 2.80 -6.24 17.54
CA ALA A 7 4.24 -6.48 17.49
C ALA A 7 5.00 -5.23 17.98
N VAL A 8 4.61 -4.04 17.52
CA VAL A 8 5.19 -2.77 17.98
C VAL A 8 5.03 -2.59 19.48
N ARG A 9 3.85 -2.87 20.05
CA ARG A 9 3.67 -2.83 21.52
C ARG A 9 4.68 -3.73 22.22
N LYS A 10 4.81 -4.99 21.79
CA LYS A 10 5.70 -5.96 22.46
C LYS A 10 7.20 -5.63 22.32
N ILE A 11 7.61 -5.05 21.20
CA ILE A 11 9.03 -4.81 20.90
C ILE A 11 9.49 -3.48 21.45
N ARG A 12 8.67 -2.43 21.35
CA ARG A 12 9.06 -1.05 21.68
C ARG A 12 8.55 -0.57 23.04
N THR A 13 7.65 -1.31 23.68
CA THR A 13 7.06 -0.89 24.96
C THR A 13 6.95 -2.06 25.93
N ASP A 14 7.10 -1.77 27.22
CA ASP A 14 6.78 -2.73 28.29
C ASP A 14 5.30 -2.67 28.70
N LEU A 15 4.44 -2.11 27.84
CA LEU A 15 3.03 -1.96 28.12
C LEU A 15 2.33 -3.31 27.98
N SER A 16 1.72 -3.78 29.08
CA SER A 16 0.73 -4.85 29.01
C SER A 16 -0.50 -4.37 28.24
N LEU A 17 -1.27 -5.32 27.69
CA LEU A 17 -2.50 -5.02 26.94
C LEU A 17 -3.50 -4.23 27.81
N GLU A 18 -3.57 -4.54 29.10
CA GLU A 18 -4.37 -3.80 30.09
C GLU A 18 -3.88 -2.36 30.35
N LYS A 19 -2.57 -2.14 30.40
CA LYS A 19 -2.01 -0.79 30.59
C LYS A 19 -2.24 0.06 29.35
N ALA A 20 -2.05 -0.52 28.15
CA ALA A 20 -2.35 0.16 26.90
C ALA A 20 -3.84 0.53 26.78
N ALA A 21 -4.74 -0.40 27.13
CA ALA A 21 -6.18 -0.15 27.16
C ALA A 21 -6.54 1.00 28.12
N ARG A 22 -5.94 1.04 29.32
CA ARG A 22 -6.15 2.12 30.30
C ARG A 22 -5.68 3.49 29.79
N LEU A 23 -4.50 3.56 29.16
CA LEU A 23 -3.97 4.80 28.59
C LEU A 23 -4.85 5.35 27.46
N LEU A 24 -5.48 4.47 26.70
CA LEU A 24 -6.41 4.80 25.61
C LEU A 24 -7.86 4.97 26.08
N GLN A 25 -8.14 4.78 27.37
CA GLN A 25 -9.51 4.74 27.93
C GLN A 25 -10.44 3.75 27.21
N TRP A 26 -9.89 2.63 26.75
CA TRP A 26 -10.63 1.57 26.06
C TRP A 26 -10.85 0.37 26.99
N SER A 27 -11.90 -0.41 26.71
CA SER A 27 -12.08 -1.69 27.37
C SER A 27 -11.00 -2.68 26.90
N LEU A 28 -10.64 -3.63 27.77
CA LEU A 28 -9.68 -4.69 27.43
C LEU A 28 -10.13 -5.49 26.19
N ALA A 29 -11.43 -5.72 26.07
CA ALA A 29 -12.04 -6.39 24.94
C ALA A 29 -11.89 -5.58 23.63
N LYS A 30 -12.09 -4.25 23.67
CA LYS A 30 -11.85 -3.37 22.50
C LYS A 30 -10.37 -3.44 22.11
N MET A 31 -9.46 -3.28 23.06
CA MET A 31 -8.02 -3.31 22.81
C MET A 31 -7.56 -4.64 22.20
N SER A 32 -8.06 -5.77 22.71
CA SER A 32 -7.75 -7.10 22.19
C SER A 32 -8.30 -7.31 20.77
N ARG A 33 -9.53 -6.88 20.49
CA ARG A 33 -10.09 -6.94 19.13
C ARG A 33 -9.29 -6.07 18.16
N PHE A 34 -8.86 -4.89 18.61
CA PHE A 34 -8.05 -3.97 17.84
C PHE A 34 -6.68 -4.56 17.45
N GLU A 35 -5.93 -5.10 18.42
CA GLU A 35 -4.64 -5.77 18.17
C GLU A 35 -4.75 -7.07 17.34
N ASN A 36 -5.93 -7.67 17.29
CA ASN A 36 -6.17 -8.88 16.49
C ASN A 36 -6.88 -8.56 15.16
N GLY A 37 -7.14 -7.29 14.83
CA GLY A 37 -7.83 -6.90 13.59
C GLY A 37 -9.30 -7.36 13.51
N LYS A 38 -9.94 -7.61 14.66
CA LYS A 38 -11.33 -8.11 14.77
C LYS A 38 -12.36 -7.01 15.04
N CYS A 39 -11.98 -5.74 14.87
CA CYS A 39 -12.90 -4.61 14.92
C CYS A 39 -12.58 -3.64 13.78
N HIS A 40 -13.54 -2.77 13.46
CA HIS A 40 -13.30 -1.66 12.55
C HIS A 40 -12.18 -0.77 13.12
N ILE A 41 -11.20 -0.42 12.29
CA ILE A 41 -10.02 0.37 12.64
C ILE A 41 -10.18 1.72 11.94
N THR A 42 -10.28 2.81 12.71
CA THR A 42 -10.32 4.17 12.16
C THR A 42 -8.92 4.80 12.20
N SER A 43 -8.71 5.81 11.36
CA SER A 43 -7.48 6.62 11.37
C SER A 43 -7.22 7.27 12.73
N ASP A 44 -8.28 7.75 13.40
CA ASP A 44 -8.23 8.32 14.75
C ASP A 44 -7.79 7.29 15.79
N ASP A 45 -8.34 6.06 15.74
CA ASP A 45 -7.96 4.99 16.65
C ASP A 45 -6.47 4.61 16.46
N VAL A 46 -5.98 4.59 15.22
CA VAL A 46 -4.54 4.34 14.93
C VAL A 46 -3.67 5.51 15.39
N ALA A 47 -4.13 6.75 15.21
CA ALA A 47 -3.42 7.94 15.68
C ALA A 47 -3.28 7.96 17.22
N ALA A 48 -4.30 7.50 17.95
CA ALA A 48 -4.26 7.39 19.40
C ALA A 48 -3.30 6.28 19.86
N VAL A 49 -3.36 5.10 19.25
CA VAL A 49 -2.51 3.95 19.60
C VAL A 49 -1.04 4.22 19.30
N THR A 50 -0.74 4.79 18.13
CA THR A 50 0.63 5.16 17.73
C THR A 50 1.25 6.21 18.67
N ALA A 51 0.45 7.13 19.19
CA ALA A 51 0.88 8.11 20.18
C ALA A 51 1.23 7.46 21.53
N VAL A 52 0.40 6.54 22.01
CA VAL A 52 0.67 5.78 23.25
C VAL A 52 1.91 4.91 23.12
N TYR A 53 2.15 4.33 21.95
CA TYR A 53 3.32 3.50 21.66
C TYR A 53 4.59 4.29 21.33
N ARG A 54 4.52 5.64 21.32
CA ARG A 54 5.64 6.54 21.03
C ARG A 54 6.34 6.21 19.71
N ILE A 55 5.56 5.86 18.69
CA ILE A 55 6.08 5.57 17.36
C ILE A 55 6.59 6.88 16.73
N PRO A 56 7.78 6.89 16.09
CA PRO A 56 8.30 8.07 15.40
C PRO A 56 7.29 8.62 14.39
N VAL A 57 7.26 9.95 14.23
CA VAL A 57 6.26 10.65 13.40
C VAL A 57 6.21 10.13 11.96
N ALA A 58 7.36 9.81 11.37
CA ALA A 58 7.44 9.28 10.01
C ALA A 58 6.67 7.95 9.87
N GLU A 59 6.92 6.99 10.76
CA GLU A 59 6.27 5.66 10.76
C GLU A 59 4.80 5.74 11.19
N ARG A 60 4.47 6.68 12.09
CA ARG A 60 3.09 6.98 12.48
C ARG A 60 2.25 7.45 11.29
N ASN A 61 2.79 8.36 10.48
CA ASN A 61 2.07 8.89 9.32
C ASN A 61 1.77 7.80 8.29
N THR A 62 2.72 6.87 8.07
CA THR A 62 2.51 5.71 7.18
C THR A 62 1.39 4.81 7.68
N LEU A 63 1.36 4.52 8.99
CA LEU A 63 0.32 3.70 9.60
C LEU A 63 -1.06 4.37 9.55
N ILE A 64 -1.14 5.69 9.75
CA ILE A 64 -2.38 6.46 9.63
C ILE A 64 -2.87 6.49 8.19
N GLN A 65 -1.97 6.71 7.22
CA GLN A 65 -2.33 6.67 5.80
C GLN A 65 -2.91 5.30 5.42
N PHE A 66 -2.27 4.21 5.84
CA PHE A 66 -2.79 2.87 5.61
C PHE A 66 -4.16 2.64 6.25
N ALA A 67 -4.37 3.10 7.49
CA ALA A 67 -5.66 2.99 8.16
C ALA A 67 -6.77 3.82 7.50
N THR A 68 -6.40 4.89 6.80
CA THR A 68 -7.34 5.79 6.11
C THR A 68 -7.72 5.26 4.73
N HIS A 69 -6.78 4.68 3.99
CA HIS A 69 -7.00 4.18 2.62
C HIS A 69 -7.35 2.68 2.57
N GLY A 70 -7.27 1.97 3.70
CA GLY A 70 -7.54 0.53 3.77
C GLY A 70 -6.43 -0.29 3.11
N ASP A 71 -6.72 -1.55 2.80
CA ASP A 71 -5.80 -2.48 2.10
C ASP A 71 -5.54 -2.09 0.63
N GLN A 72 -5.80 -0.83 0.26
CA GLN A 72 -5.26 -0.15 -0.91
C GLN A 72 -3.75 0.05 -0.72
N THR A 73 -3.05 -1.06 -0.45
CA THR A 73 -1.62 -1.15 -0.67
C THR A 73 -1.45 -0.93 -2.16
N VAL A 74 -1.21 0.32 -2.52
CA VAL A 74 -0.58 0.76 -3.76
C VAL A 74 0.68 -0.10 -3.88
N TRP A 75 0.57 -1.26 -4.53
CA TRP A 75 1.60 -2.30 -4.56
C TRP A 75 2.84 -1.85 -5.35
N TRP A 76 2.83 -0.62 -5.86
CA TRP A 76 3.87 0.03 -6.66
C TRP A 76 4.59 1.20 -5.94
N ASP A 77 4.48 1.36 -4.62
CA ASP A 77 5.31 2.34 -3.87
C ASP A 77 6.41 1.62 -3.06
N PRO A 78 7.72 1.84 -3.31
CA PRO A 78 8.36 2.93 -4.04
C PRO A 78 8.31 2.80 -5.57
N PRO A 79 8.42 3.92 -6.33
CA PRO A 79 8.41 3.88 -7.78
C PRO A 79 9.50 2.93 -8.27
N LEU A 80 9.11 1.93 -9.06
CA LEU A 80 10.09 1.11 -9.76
C LEU A 80 10.97 2.07 -10.60
N PRO A 81 12.30 1.84 -10.66
CA PRO A 81 13.19 2.68 -11.44
C PRO A 81 12.66 2.84 -12.88
N GLY A 82 12.42 4.09 -13.29
CA GLY A 82 11.93 4.41 -14.63
C GLY A 82 10.42 4.57 -14.77
N ILE A 83 9.63 4.44 -13.70
CA ILE A 83 8.18 4.73 -13.74
C ILE A 83 7.91 6.21 -13.40
N PRO A 84 7.21 6.97 -14.26
CA PRO A 84 6.82 8.36 -13.97
C PRO A 84 5.91 8.46 -12.74
N HIS A 85 6.05 9.53 -11.96
CA HIS A 85 5.24 9.77 -10.77
C HIS A 85 3.72 9.82 -11.07
N GLU A 86 3.36 10.27 -12.26
CA GLU A 86 1.95 10.34 -12.73
C GLU A 86 1.29 8.96 -12.86
N MET A 87 2.10 7.90 -13.01
CA MET A 87 1.61 6.52 -13.06
C MET A 87 0.94 6.12 -11.75
N SER A 88 1.34 6.72 -10.62
CA SER A 88 0.75 6.42 -9.31
C SER A 88 -0.73 6.83 -9.25
N ALA A 89 -1.09 7.97 -9.84
CA ALA A 89 -2.48 8.43 -9.91
C ALA A 89 -3.33 7.56 -10.84
N LEU A 90 -2.79 7.17 -12.00
CA LEU A 90 -3.45 6.23 -12.93
C LEU A 90 -3.77 4.89 -12.26
N SER A 91 -2.84 4.40 -11.44
CA SER A 91 -3.01 3.13 -10.77
C SER A 91 -4.07 3.15 -9.65
N SER A 92 -4.26 4.27 -8.96
CA SER A 92 -5.42 4.45 -8.07
C SER A 92 -6.74 4.37 -8.85
N TYR A 93 -6.80 4.95 -10.05
CA TYR A 93 -8.00 4.82 -10.90
C TYR A 93 -8.22 3.38 -11.38
N PHE A 94 -7.16 2.61 -11.63
CA PHE A 94 -7.29 1.19 -11.99
C PHE A 94 -7.80 0.33 -10.82
N ASP A 95 -7.41 0.64 -9.58
CA ASP A 95 -7.85 -0.10 -8.39
C ASP A 95 -9.36 0.08 -8.14
N ASP A 96 -9.88 1.29 -8.40
CA ASP A 96 -11.31 1.60 -8.28
C ASP A 96 -12.14 1.18 -9.53
N ALA A 97 -11.50 0.76 -10.62
CA ALA A 97 -12.18 0.48 -11.88
C ALA A 97 -12.91 -0.87 -11.88
N ASN A 98 -14.22 -0.85 -12.13
CA ASN A 98 -14.99 -2.09 -12.33
C ASN A 98 -14.77 -2.74 -13.71
N THR A 99 -14.27 -1.99 -14.68
CA THR A 99 -14.01 -2.48 -16.05
C THR A 99 -12.91 -1.66 -16.69
N ILE A 100 -11.99 -2.33 -17.40
CA ILE A 100 -10.93 -1.71 -18.19
C ILE A 100 -11.18 -2.06 -19.66
N THR A 101 -11.22 -1.05 -20.53
CA THR A 101 -11.35 -1.24 -21.99
C THR A 101 -10.17 -0.55 -22.66
N ASP A 102 -9.38 -1.31 -23.40
CA ASP A 102 -8.26 -0.82 -24.20
C ASP A 102 -8.61 -0.91 -25.69
N TRP A 103 -8.38 0.17 -26.43
CA TRP A 103 -8.58 0.25 -27.87
C TRP A 103 -7.36 0.89 -28.52
N SER A 104 -6.84 0.22 -29.55
CA SER A 104 -5.65 0.66 -30.28
C SER A 104 -5.95 0.68 -31.78
N ALA A 105 -5.68 1.81 -32.43
CA ALA A 105 -5.98 2.01 -33.85
C ALA A 105 -5.00 1.28 -34.80
N THR A 106 -3.74 1.21 -34.41
CA THR A 106 -2.63 0.80 -35.30
C THR A 106 -1.76 -0.29 -34.69
N LEU A 107 -2.03 -0.66 -33.44
CA LEU A 107 -1.20 -1.53 -32.61
C LEU A 107 -2.07 -2.62 -32.00
N ILE A 108 -1.46 -3.74 -31.64
CA ILE A 108 -2.11 -4.71 -30.76
C ILE A 108 -2.08 -4.13 -29.32
N PRO A 109 -3.22 -4.13 -28.60
CA PRO A 109 -3.28 -3.73 -27.19
C PRO A 109 -2.20 -4.39 -26.34
N GLY A 110 -1.59 -3.65 -25.41
CA GLY A 110 -0.38 -4.07 -24.69
C GLY A 110 -0.52 -5.44 -23.99
N LEU A 111 -1.66 -5.69 -23.35
CA LEU A 111 -1.97 -6.94 -22.65
C LEU A 111 -2.09 -8.17 -23.57
N LEU A 112 -2.23 -7.96 -24.88
CA LEU A 112 -2.35 -9.01 -25.89
C LEU A 112 -1.06 -9.18 -26.70
N GLN A 113 -0.03 -8.39 -26.41
CA GLN A 113 1.26 -8.50 -27.09
C GLN A 113 2.04 -9.69 -26.54
N ILE A 114 2.62 -10.47 -27.45
CA ILE A 114 3.67 -11.44 -27.10
C ILE A 114 5.03 -10.75 -27.05
N GLU A 115 5.98 -11.33 -26.34
CA GLU A 115 7.34 -10.79 -26.20
C GLU A 115 7.97 -10.40 -27.56
N GLY A 116 7.84 -11.26 -28.58
CA GLY A 116 8.38 -10.98 -29.91
C GLY A 116 7.77 -9.74 -30.58
N TYR A 117 6.48 -9.49 -30.39
CA TYR A 117 5.80 -8.31 -30.93
C TYR A 117 6.21 -7.05 -30.16
N ALA A 118 6.20 -7.10 -28.83
CA ALA A 118 6.59 -5.97 -27.99
C ALA A 118 8.03 -5.52 -28.30
N LYS A 119 8.97 -6.47 -28.46
CA LYS A 119 10.35 -6.19 -28.88
C LYS A 119 10.41 -5.52 -30.25
N ALA A 120 9.71 -6.05 -31.25
CA ALA A 120 9.69 -5.47 -32.59
C ALA A 120 9.14 -4.03 -32.58
N LEU A 121 8.11 -3.78 -31.77
CA LEU A 121 7.53 -2.45 -31.58
C LEU A 121 8.52 -1.48 -30.92
N LEU A 122 9.19 -1.89 -29.84
CA LEU A 122 10.21 -1.08 -29.15
C LEU A 122 11.37 -0.71 -30.08
N LEU A 123 11.85 -1.67 -30.88
CA LEU A 123 12.89 -1.43 -31.88
C LEU A 123 12.43 -0.46 -32.98
N ALA A 124 11.19 -0.61 -33.47
CA ALA A 124 10.60 0.30 -34.45
C ALA A 124 10.44 1.73 -33.89
N ALA A 125 10.25 1.86 -32.57
CA ALA A 125 10.21 3.14 -31.87
C ALA A 125 11.60 3.73 -31.55
N GLY A 126 12.69 3.07 -31.98
CA GLY A 126 14.06 3.57 -31.84
C GLY A 126 14.79 3.15 -30.56
N ARG A 127 14.24 2.22 -29.77
CA ARG A 127 14.99 1.61 -28.64
C ARG A 127 16.08 0.68 -29.15
N THR A 128 17.15 0.56 -28.37
CA THR A 128 18.23 -0.38 -28.68
C THR A 128 17.85 -1.81 -28.28
N PRO A 129 18.46 -2.86 -28.90
CA PRO A 129 18.17 -4.25 -28.56
C PRO A 129 18.36 -4.62 -27.08
N GLY A 130 19.26 -3.93 -26.36
CA GLY A 130 19.46 -4.12 -24.92
C GLY A 130 18.28 -3.61 -24.07
N GLU A 131 17.68 -2.49 -24.48
CA GLU A 131 16.52 -1.90 -23.80
C GLU A 131 15.22 -2.63 -24.11
N ALA A 132 15.14 -3.29 -25.27
CA ALA A 132 13.98 -4.10 -25.66
C ALA A 132 13.92 -5.47 -24.95
N HIS A 133 15.03 -5.93 -24.35
CA HIS A 133 15.09 -7.21 -23.65
C HIS A 133 14.76 -7.11 -22.15
N THR A 134 14.76 -5.88 -21.60
CA THR A 134 14.61 -5.59 -20.17
C THR A 134 13.24 -4.97 -19.84
N ALA A 135 12.40 -4.73 -20.86
CA ALA A 135 11.02 -4.28 -20.73
C ALA A 135 10.07 -5.49 -20.75
#